data_AF-A0A0L1ML28-F1
#
_entry.id   AF-A0A0L1ML28-F1
#
_cell.length_a   1.000
_cell.length_b   1.000
_cell.length_c   1.000
_cell.angle_alpha   90.00
_cell.angle_beta   90.00
_cell.angle_gamma   90.00
#
_symmetry.space_group_name_H-M   'P 1'
#
loop_
_entity.id
_entity.type
_entity.pdbx_description
1 polymer ?
#
loop_
_entity_poly.entity_id
_entity_poly.type
_entity_poly.pdbx_seq_one_letter_code
_entity_poly.pdbx_strand_id
1 'polypeptide(L)' 'MPKYRVDQPITLYGGELILTDAQASARAHSLEQVKKGRYTIVQPVQFKIGEEIVIPGEPDKALAQRVTKLERTAGAANGE' A
#
# COMPACT_ATOMS: atom_id res chain seq x y z
N MET A 1 6.69 2.92 -8.68
CA MET A 1 5.74 3.11 -7.56
C MET A 1 6.25 2.29 -6.39
N PRO A 2 6.47 2.91 -5.22
CA PRO A 2 7.02 2.20 -4.09
C PRO A 2 5.99 1.20 -3.53
N LYS A 3 6.43 -0.05 -3.40
CA LYS A 3 5.67 -1.10 -2.72
C LYS A 3 6.10 -1.10 -1.26
N TYR A 4 5.18 -1.35 -0.35
CA TYR A 4 5.45 -1.36 1.08
C TYR A 4 4.89 -2.64 1.67
N ARG A 5 5.64 -3.26 2.58
CA ARG A 5 5.17 -4.33 3.43
C ARG A 5 4.70 -3.75 4.74
N VAL A 6 3.53 -4.15 5.20
CA VAL A 6 2.98 -3.78 6.48
C VAL A 6 3.68 -4.57 7.59
N ASP A 7 4.44 -3.89 8.44
CA ASP A 7 5.15 -4.51 9.58
C ASP A 7 4.30 -4.52 10.85
N GLN A 8 3.39 -3.55 10.97
CA GLN A 8 2.44 -3.45 12.08
C GLN A 8 1.04 -3.23 11.52
N PRO A 9 -0.04 -3.70 12.17
CA PRO A 9 -1.39 -3.45 11.69
C PRO A 9 -1.61 -1.94 11.53
N ILE A 10 -2.03 -1.51 10.35
CA ILE A 10 -2.26 -0.09 10.04
C ILE A 10 -3.73 0.13 9.70
N THR A 11 -4.22 1.32 10.01
CA THR A 11 -5.50 1.83 9.52
C THR A 11 -5.21 3.09 8.72
N LEU A 12 -5.62 3.10 7.46
CA LEU A 12 -5.51 4.26 6.59
C LEU A 12 -6.89 4.94 6.51
N TYR A 13 -6.90 6.26 6.68
CA TYR A 13 -8.13 7.05 6.75
C TYR A 13 -8.41 7.86 5.49
N GLY A 14 -7.45 7.88 4.55
CA GLY A 14 -7.53 8.68 3.34
C GLY A 14 -6.29 8.49 2.48
N GLY A 15 -6.36 9.00 1.26
CA GLY A 15 -5.33 8.83 0.24
C GLY A 15 -5.71 7.77 -0.79
N GLU A 16 -4.80 7.57 -1.73
CA GLU A 16 -4.97 6.62 -2.81
C GLU A 16 -4.12 5.38 -2.58
N LEU A 17 -4.55 4.24 -3.09
CA LEU A 17 -3.87 2.97 -3.02
C LEU A 17 -3.90 2.29 -4.37
N ILE A 18 -2.86 1.53 -4.65
CA ILE A 18 -2.84 0.59 -5.77
C ILE A 18 -2.88 -0.81 -5.17
N LEU A 19 -3.95 -1.53 -5.48
CA LEU A 19 -4.26 -2.83 -4.89
C LEU A 19 -4.60 -3.83 -5.99
N THR A 20 -4.35 -5.11 -5.70
CA THR A 20 -4.90 -6.20 -6.52
C THR A 20 -6.42 -6.28 -6.36
N ASP A 21 -7.09 -6.91 -7.33
CA ASP A 21 -8.54 -7.09 -7.31
C ASP A 21 -9.03 -7.84 -6.05
N ALA A 22 -8.28 -8.87 -5.63
CA ALA A 22 -8.56 -9.60 -4.40
C ALA A 22 -8.44 -8.73 -3.14
N GLN A 23 -7.39 -7.90 -3.05
CA GLN A 23 -7.19 -6.99 -1.91
C GLN A 23 -8.25 -5.89 -1.85
N ALA A 24 -8.66 -5.37 -3.01
CA ALA A 24 -9.69 -4.35 -3.13
C ALA A 24 -11.07 -4.93 -2.82
N SER A 25 -11.40 -6.12 -3.34
CA SER A 25 -12.67 -6.80 -3.09
C SER A 25 -12.91 -7.07 -1.62
N ALA A 26 -11.87 -7.47 -0.87
CA ALA A 26 -11.96 -7.65 0.59
C ALA A 26 -12.28 -6.36 1.37
N ARG A 27 -12.13 -5.19 0.72
CA ARG A 27 -12.24 -3.85 1.31
C ARG A 27 -13.13 -2.93 0.48
N ALA A 28 -13.98 -3.50 -0.38
CA ALA A 28 -14.74 -2.75 -1.36
C ALA A 28 -15.65 -1.68 -0.73
N HIS A 29 -16.10 -1.91 0.50
CA HIS A 29 -16.88 -0.93 1.26
C HIS A 29 -16.09 0.32 1.67
N SER A 30 -14.77 0.19 1.87
CA SER A 30 -13.91 1.30 2.30
C SER A 30 -13.18 2.00 1.14
N LEU A 31 -13.31 1.47 -0.08
CA LEU A 31 -12.53 1.87 -1.24
C LEU A 31 -13.43 2.24 -2.41
N GLU A 32 -13.16 3.39 -3.02
CA GLU A 32 -13.78 3.79 -4.27
C GLU A 32 -12.79 3.58 -5.43
N GLN A 33 -13.19 2.86 -6.47
CA GLN A 33 -12.33 2.62 -7.61
C GLN A 33 -12.24 3.88 -8.49
N VAL A 34 -11.04 4.48 -8.57
CA VAL A 34 -10.77 5.65 -9.43
C VAL A 34 -10.44 5.20 -10.85
N LYS A 35 -9.65 4.12 -10.97
CA LYS A 35 -9.33 3.44 -12.24
C LYS A 35 -8.95 2.00 -11.94
N LYS A 36 -8.86 1.15 -12.97
CA LYS A 36 -8.46 -0.25 -12.81
C LYS A 36 -7.16 -0.38 -12.01
N GLY A 37 -7.24 -1.02 -10.84
CA GLY A 37 -6.12 -1.22 -9.92
C GLY A 37 -5.75 -0.02 -9.02
N ARG A 38 -6.45 1.12 -9.09
CA ARG A 38 -6.24 2.28 -8.22
C ARG A 38 -7.54 2.66 -7.51
N TYR A 39 -7.45 2.82 -6.21
CA TYR A 39 -8.58 3.01 -5.32
C TYR A 39 -8.31 4.20 -4.40
N THR A 40 -9.33 5.02 -4.17
CA THR A 40 -9.33 6.06 -3.14
C THR A 40 -9.96 5.50 -1.88
N ILE A 41 -9.37 5.81 -0.73
CA ILE A 41 -9.91 5.44 0.58
C ILE A 41 -11.03 6.42 0.91
N VAL A 42 -12.27 5.91 1.01
CA VAL A 42 -13.47 6.69 1.37
C VAL A 42 -13.95 6.41 2.79
N GLN A 43 -13.57 5.26 3.36
CA GLN A 43 -13.74 4.94 4.77
C GLN A 43 -12.45 4.33 5.33
N PRO A 44 -12.27 4.30 6.67
CA PRO A 44 -11.09 3.69 7.27
C PRO A 44 -10.87 2.26 6.76
N VAL A 45 -9.65 1.97 6.32
CA VAL A 45 -9.29 0.67 5.77
C VAL A 45 -8.11 0.07 6.53
N GLN A 46 -8.26 -1.17 6.96
CA GLN A 46 -7.26 -1.85 7.78
C GLN A 46 -6.43 -2.83 6.94
N PHE A 47 -5.13 -2.83 7.18
CA PHE A 47 -4.19 -3.82 6.65
C PHE A 47 -3.52 -4.58 7.80
N LYS A 48 -3.33 -5.88 7.59
CA LYS A 48 -2.67 -6.76 8.55
C LYS A 48 -1.17 -6.83 8.30
N ILE A 49 -0.44 -7.26 9.32
CA ILE A 49 0.99 -7.54 9.23
C ILE A 49 1.25 -8.52 8.08
N GLY A 50 2.28 -8.25 7.28
CA GLY A 50 2.69 -9.07 6.15
C GLY A 50 1.97 -8.77 4.84
N GLU A 51 0.93 -7.92 4.82
CA GLU A 51 0.36 -7.47 3.56
C GLU A 51 1.28 -6.51 2.82
N GLU A 52 1.21 -6.56 1.50
CA GLU A 52 1.95 -5.65 0.64
C GLU A 52 0.97 -4.69 -0.03
N ILE A 53 1.22 -3.39 0.12
CA ILE A 53 0.42 -2.32 -0.44
C ILE A 53 1.28 -1.41 -1.30
N VAL A 54 0.71 -0.82 -2.34
CA VAL A 54 1.38 0.20 -3.15
C VAL A 54 0.72 1.53 -2.86
N ILE A 55 1.51 2.48 -2.36
CA ILE A 55 1.05 3.84 -2.06
C ILE A 55 1.61 4.75 -3.17
N PRO A 56 0.75 5.44 -3.93
CA PRO A 56 1.18 6.46 -4.87
C PRO A 56 1.68 7.68 -4.09
N GLY A 57 2.99 7.92 -4.14
CA GLY A 57 3.65 8.99 -3.41
C GLY A 57 4.40 8.47 -2.18
N GLU A 58 4.68 9.37 -1.25
CA GLU A 58 5.41 9.07 -0.03
C GLU A 58 4.43 8.85 1.14
N PRO A 59 4.62 7.80 1.96
CA PRO A 59 3.85 7.61 3.18
C PRO A 59 4.16 8.74 4.18
N ASP A 60 3.15 9.19 4.92
CA ASP A 60 3.37 10.09 6.04
C ASP A 60 4.29 9.45 7.10
N LYS A 61 4.97 10.28 7.91
CA LYS A 61 5.91 9.84 8.96
C LYS A 61 5.33 8.72 9.84
N ALA A 62 4.07 8.80 10.23
CA ALA A 62 3.43 7.77 11.06
C ALA A 62 3.28 6.43 10.32
N LEU A 63 2.98 6.49 9.02
CA LEU A 63 2.86 5.30 8.18
C LEU A 63 4.23 4.71 7.87
N ALA A 64 5.22 5.55 7.55
CA ALA A 64 6.60 5.16 7.27
C ALA A 64 7.27 4.38 8.43
N GLN A 65 6.83 4.58 9.68
CA GLN A 65 7.31 3.81 10.83
C GLN A 65 6.69 2.41 10.95
N ARG A 66 5.58 2.15 10.26
CA ARG A 66 4.78 0.92 10.38
C ARG A 66 4.86 0.05 9.12
N VAL A 67 5.52 0.54 8.10
CA VAL A 67 5.69 -0.15 6.82
C VAL A 67 7.15 -0.13 6.40
N THR A 68 7.62 -1.25 5.87
CA THR A 68 8.94 -1.34 5.26
C THR A 68 8.80 -1.15 3.75
N LYS A 69 9.55 -0.20 3.19
CA LYS A 69 9.61 0.00 1.73
C LYS A 69 10.23 -1.24 1.10
N LEU A 70 9.44 -1.96 0.31
CA LEU A 70 9.90 -2.99 -0.59
C LEU A 70 10.40 -2.28 -1.84
N GLU A 71 11.66 -1.89 -1.82
CA GLU A 71 12.33 -1.46 -3.04
C GLU A 71 12.28 -2.64 -4.01
N ARG A 72 11.56 -2.46 -5.12
CA ARG A 72 11.77 -3.35 -6.26
C ARG A 72 13.18 -3.03 -6.73
N THR A 73 14.15 -3.83 -6.29
CA THR A 73 15.50 -3.87 -6.85
C THR A 73 15.36 -4.12 -8.35
N ALA A 74 15.24 -3.04 -9.12
CA ALA A 74 15.63 -3.01 -10.51
C ALA A 74 17.14 -2.75 -10.48
N GLY A 75 17.91 -3.83 -10.30
CA GLY A 75 19.38 -3.81 -10.43
C GLY A 75 20.16 -3.72 -9.11
N ALA A 76 20.45 -4.87 -8.50
CA ALA A 76 21.73 -5.08 -7.83
C ALA A 76 22.57 -5.96 -8.77
N ALA A 77 23.04 -5.32 -9.85
CA ALA A 77 24.17 -5.78 -10.63
C ALA A 77 25.33 -4.85 -10.29
N ASN A 78 26.17 -5.31 -9.35
CA ASN A 78 27.56 -4.91 -9.07
C ASN A 78 27.98 -5.98 -8.04
N GLY A 79 28.85 -6.96 -8.33
CA GLY A 79 29.94 -6.97 -9.30
C GLY A 79 31.17 -6.36 -8.65
N GLU A 80 31.69 -7.01 -7.60
CA GLU A 80 33.06 -6.89 -7.07
C GLU A 80 33.41 -8.18 -6.31
#